data_AF-A0A9R1UMS4-F1
#
_entry.id   AF-A0A9R1UMS4-F1
#
_cell.length_a   1.000
_cell.length_b   1.000
_cell.length_c   1.000
_cell.angle_alpha   90.00
_cell.angle_beta   90.00
_cell.angle_gamma   90.00
#
_symmetry.space_group_name_H-M   'P 1'
#
loop_
_entity.id
_entity.type
_entity.pdbx_description
1 polymer ?
#
loop_
_entity_poly.entity_id
_entity_poly.type
_entity_poly.pdbx_seq_one_letter_code
_entity_poly.pdbx_strand_id
1 'polypeptide(L)'
;MMKLGPGPLRSGNNWEERGMSEIVQILISYESDRICSIQFAYVQNGGVRHSKKYGQDGRVGFDANLSLLQESKVTFDYPSEYLTYVSGRYKDHDRLTSIVFGTNKRKYGPFGTSTSTEGEFNYKFGTRSSFAGFYGTVYCGLVYAIGVYVKPIQSLAELNNKPIESLAQVKTEK
;
A
#
# COMPACT_ATOMS: atom_id res chain seq x y z
N MET A 1 -11.53 -13.02 3.81
CA MET A 1 -10.63 -11.89 3.46
C MET A 1 -10.42 -11.06 4.72
N MET A 2 -9.21 -10.62 4.99
CA MET A 2 -8.82 -9.92 6.22
C MET A 2 -8.39 -8.48 5.87
N LYS A 3 -8.54 -7.55 6.82
CA LYS A 3 -8.06 -6.17 6.72
C LYS A 3 -6.78 -6.02 7.54
N LEU A 4 -5.77 -5.37 6.98
CA LEU A 4 -4.57 -4.92 7.67
C LEU A 4 -4.50 -3.40 7.59
N GLY A 5 -4.54 -2.72 8.72
CA GLY A 5 -4.45 -1.27 8.80
C GLY A 5 -5.47 -0.64 9.74
N PRO A 6 -5.51 0.69 9.80
CA PRO A 6 -6.45 1.38 10.67
C PRO A 6 -7.89 1.07 10.26
N GLY A 7 -8.82 1.25 11.21
CA GLY A 7 -10.23 1.34 10.88
C GLY A 7 -10.50 2.58 10.02
N PRO A 8 -11.71 2.69 9.41
CA PRO A 8 -12.10 3.92 8.76
C PRO A 8 -12.05 5.07 9.77
N LEU A 9 -11.38 6.17 9.41
CA LEU A 9 -11.38 7.35 10.27
C LEU A 9 -12.79 7.94 10.31
N ARG A 10 -13.14 8.54 11.46
CA ARG A 10 -14.43 9.24 11.64
C ARG A 10 -14.53 10.49 10.78
N SER A 11 -13.39 11.10 10.47
CA SER A 11 -13.28 12.31 9.66
C SER A 11 -12.76 11.98 8.26
N GLY A 12 -13.35 12.59 7.24
CA GLY A 12 -12.93 12.44 5.85
C GLY A 12 -13.73 11.41 5.04
N ASN A 13 -13.31 11.22 3.80
CA ASN A 13 -13.96 10.36 2.83
C ASN A 13 -13.24 9.02 2.76
N ASN A 14 -13.91 7.97 3.23
CA ASN A 14 -13.41 6.60 3.19
C ASN A 14 -13.58 6.01 1.78
N TRP A 15 -12.62 5.18 1.35
CA TRP A 15 -12.64 4.52 0.05
C TRP A 15 -12.11 3.09 0.13
N GLU A 16 -12.52 2.25 -0.81
CA GLU A 16 -12.05 0.87 -0.93
C GLU A 16 -12.00 0.39 -2.38
N GLU A 17 -10.97 -0.40 -2.70
CA GLU A 17 -10.74 -1.12 -3.96
C GLU A 17 -10.75 -2.64 -3.67
N ARG A 18 -11.79 -3.09 -2.97
CA ARG A 18 -11.92 -4.45 -2.44
C ARG A 18 -11.98 -5.48 -3.58
N GLY A 19 -11.14 -6.53 -3.50
CA GLY A 19 -11.10 -7.62 -4.48
C GLY A 19 -10.19 -7.35 -5.69
N MET A 20 -9.59 -6.16 -5.79
CA MET A 20 -8.66 -5.81 -6.87
C MET A 20 -7.26 -6.38 -6.57
N SER A 21 -7.01 -7.64 -6.94
CA SER A 21 -5.76 -8.35 -6.61
C SER A 21 -4.61 -8.16 -7.62
N GLU A 22 -4.93 -7.93 -8.89
CA GLU A 22 -3.94 -7.88 -9.98
C GLU A 22 -3.36 -6.48 -10.17
N ILE A 23 -2.72 -5.94 -9.14
CA ILE A 23 -2.12 -4.61 -9.21
C ILE A 23 -0.82 -4.63 -10.04
N VAL A 24 -0.65 -3.64 -10.91
CA VAL A 24 0.54 -3.51 -11.77
C VAL A 24 1.26 -2.18 -11.62
N GLN A 25 0.56 -1.14 -11.12
CA GLN A 25 1.14 0.17 -10.95
C GLN A 25 0.51 0.94 -9.78
N ILE A 26 1.32 1.76 -9.12
CA ILE A 26 0.89 2.75 -8.13
C ILE A 26 1.48 4.09 -8.56
N LEU A 27 0.63 5.09 -8.73
CA LEU A 27 1.02 6.49 -8.88
C LEU A 27 0.80 7.17 -7.55
N ILE A 28 1.81 7.85 -7.04
CA ILE A 28 1.77 8.52 -5.74
C ILE A 28 2.33 9.92 -5.87
N SER A 29 1.65 10.90 -5.25
CA SER A 29 2.19 12.23 -5.05
C SER A 29 2.31 12.51 -3.56
N TYR A 30 3.39 13.21 -3.19
CA TYR A 30 3.73 13.45 -1.80
C TYR A 30 4.58 14.71 -1.66
N GLU A 31 4.54 15.28 -0.47
CA GLU A 31 5.46 16.33 -0.03
C GLU A 31 6.34 15.78 1.09
N SER A 32 7.18 16.63 1.67
CA SER A 32 8.10 16.22 2.74
C SER A 32 7.39 15.60 3.96
N ASP A 33 6.15 15.94 4.27
CA ASP A 33 5.48 15.51 5.51
C ASP A 33 4.08 14.89 5.32
N ARG A 34 3.68 14.58 4.08
CA ARG A 34 2.33 14.12 3.75
C ARG A 34 2.27 13.35 2.44
N ILE A 35 1.34 12.40 2.36
CA ILE A 35 0.93 11.78 1.11
C ILE A 35 -0.27 12.54 0.55
N CYS A 36 -0.09 13.14 -0.63
CA CYS A 36 -1.08 14.03 -1.24
C CYS A 36 -2.12 13.23 -2.02
N SER A 37 -1.68 12.39 -2.95
CA SER A 37 -2.58 11.52 -3.69
C SER A 37 -2.01 10.13 -3.98
N ILE A 38 -2.91 9.17 -4.19
CA ILE A 38 -2.60 7.82 -4.64
C ILE A 38 -3.60 7.35 -5.69
N GLN A 39 -3.11 6.67 -6.72
CA GLN A 39 -3.91 6.04 -7.75
C GLN A 39 -3.29 4.69 -8.10
N PHE A 40 -4.13 3.72 -8.41
CA PHE A 40 -3.72 2.35 -8.72
C PHE A 40 -4.08 2.01 -10.16
N ALA A 41 -3.30 1.12 -10.76
CA ALA A 41 -3.66 0.45 -12.01
C ALA A 41 -3.67 -1.07 -11.80
N TYR A 42 -4.72 -1.71 -12.31
CA TYR A 42 -4.97 -3.13 -12.15
C TYR A 42 -5.18 -3.79 -13.51
N VAL A 43 -4.79 -5.06 -13.63
CA VAL A 43 -5.23 -5.90 -14.76
C VAL A 43 -6.66 -6.36 -14.51
N GLN A 44 -7.55 -6.08 -15.45
CA GLN A 44 -8.95 -6.50 -15.42
C GLN A 44 -9.43 -6.78 -16.84
N ASN A 45 -10.08 -7.93 -17.05
CA ASN A 45 -10.62 -8.35 -18.36
C ASN A 45 -9.58 -8.31 -19.50
N GLY A 46 -8.32 -8.67 -19.21
CA GLY A 46 -7.23 -8.65 -20.19
C GLY A 46 -6.66 -7.27 -20.54
N GLY A 47 -7.15 -6.20 -19.90
CA GLY A 47 -6.63 -4.84 -20.05
C GLY A 47 -6.19 -4.22 -18.74
N VAL A 48 -5.65 -3.00 -18.79
CA VAL A 48 -5.27 -2.22 -17.60
C VAL A 48 -6.35 -1.18 -17.30
N ARG A 49 -6.89 -1.20 -16.09
CA ARG A 49 -7.87 -0.22 -15.57
C ARG A 49 -7.25 0.58 -14.43
N HIS A 50 -7.38 1.90 -14.49
CA HIS A 50 -7.04 2.78 -13.38
C HIS A 50 -8.18 2.88 -12.36
N SER A 51 -7.83 2.94 -11.08
CA SER A 51 -8.74 3.36 -10.02
C SER A 51 -9.06 4.85 -10.14
N LYS A 52 -9.99 5.33 -9.32
CA LYS A 52 -10.05 6.76 -9.00
C LYS A 52 -8.72 7.18 -8.37
N LYS A 53 -8.32 8.44 -8.59
CA LYS A 53 -7.26 9.06 -7.80
C LYS A 53 -7.86 9.46 -6.45
N TYR A 54 -7.20 9.07 -5.37
CA TYR A 54 -7.58 9.40 -3.99
C TYR A 54 -6.65 10.46 -3.46
N GLY A 55 -7.21 11.54 -2.92
CA GLY A 55 -6.45 12.74 -2.58
C GLY A 55 -6.32 13.68 -3.78
N GLN A 56 -5.54 14.73 -3.62
CA GLN A 56 -5.37 15.81 -4.61
C GLN A 56 -3.90 16.19 -4.70
N ASP A 57 -3.46 16.58 -5.89
CA ASP A 57 -2.12 17.07 -6.13
C ASP A 57 -2.06 18.58 -5.83
N GLY A 58 -0.99 19.06 -5.19
CA GLY A 58 -0.74 20.48 -4.93
C GLY A 58 -1.03 20.95 -3.50
N ARG A 59 -1.25 22.26 -3.32
CA ARG A 59 -1.41 22.91 -1.99
C ARG A 59 -2.73 22.53 -1.33
N VAL A 60 -2.79 21.32 -0.76
CA VAL A 60 -3.92 20.82 0.02
C VAL A 60 -3.50 20.65 1.48
N GLY A 61 -4.31 21.17 2.41
CA GLY A 61 -4.04 21.16 3.85
C GLY A 61 -4.01 22.57 4.48
N PHE A 62 -3.96 22.61 5.82
CA PHE A 62 -3.99 23.87 6.60
C PHE A 62 -2.66 24.63 6.62
N ASP A 63 -1.57 24.00 6.21
CA ASP A 63 -0.23 24.57 6.17
C ASP A 63 0.32 24.45 4.75
N ALA A 64 0.21 25.55 4.00
CA ALA A 64 0.57 25.69 2.60
C ALA A 64 2.03 26.14 2.41
N ASN A 65 2.90 25.91 3.40
CA ASN A 65 4.32 26.20 3.28
C ASN A 65 4.97 25.38 2.14
N LEU A 66 5.95 26.01 1.49
CA LEU A 66 6.59 25.71 0.19
C LEU A 66 7.32 24.34 0.10
N SER A 67 6.66 23.21 0.36
CA SER A 67 7.23 21.90 0.02
C SER A 67 7.02 21.62 -1.47
N LEU A 68 8.06 21.15 -2.16
CA LEU A 68 7.96 20.76 -3.57
C LEU A 68 7.20 19.44 -3.67
N LEU A 69 6.03 19.47 -4.33
CA LEU A 69 5.28 18.28 -4.67
C LEU A 69 6.14 17.33 -5.51
N GLN A 70 6.27 16.10 -5.04
CA GLN A 70 6.95 15.02 -5.74
C GLN A 70 5.92 14.02 -6.26
N GLU A 71 6.17 13.50 -7.46
CA GLU A 71 5.38 12.44 -8.05
C GLU A 71 6.27 11.23 -8.31
N SER A 72 5.74 10.05 -8.04
CA SER A 72 6.45 8.80 -8.26
C SER A 72 5.52 7.74 -8.84
N LYS A 73 6.11 6.87 -9.65
CA LYS A 73 5.42 5.78 -10.32
C LYS A 73 6.10 4.46 -9.96
N VAL A 74 5.38 3.62 -9.23
CA VAL A 74 5.78 2.25 -8.90
C VAL A 74 5.20 1.34 -9.95
N THR A 75 6.03 0.69 -10.75
CA THR A 75 5.59 -0.30 -11.76
C THR A 75 6.16 -1.66 -11.39
N PHE A 76 5.29 -2.67 -11.32
CA PHE A 76 5.68 -4.04 -11.00
C PHE A 76 6.01 -4.84 -12.25
N ASP A 77 6.97 -5.75 -12.15
CA ASP A 77 7.28 -6.76 -13.18
C ASP A 77 6.19 -7.84 -13.23
N TYR A 78 4.96 -7.46 -13.56
CA TYR A 78 3.80 -8.37 -13.59
C TYR A 78 3.98 -9.51 -14.61
N PRO A 79 3.62 -10.77 -14.29
CA PRO A 79 3.05 -11.24 -13.02
C PRO A 79 4.08 -11.70 -11.97
N SER A 80 5.37 -11.60 -12.27
CA SER A 80 6.45 -12.14 -11.43
C SER A 80 6.76 -11.33 -10.17
N GLU A 81 6.31 -10.08 -10.11
CA GLU A 81 6.45 -9.19 -8.95
C GLU A 81 5.08 -8.85 -8.37
N TYR A 82 4.92 -9.05 -7.07
CA TYR A 82 3.67 -8.81 -6.34
C TYR A 82 3.94 -8.29 -4.93
N LEU A 83 2.98 -7.55 -4.38
CA LEU A 83 3.07 -6.98 -3.04
C LEU A 83 3.13 -8.08 -1.96
N THR A 84 4.00 -7.89 -0.99
CA THR A 84 4.19 -8.76 0.18
C THR A 84 4.01 -8.02 1.50
N TYR A 85 4.21 -6.70 1.50
CA TYR A 85 3.91 -5.86 2.64
C TYR A 85 3.71 -4.40 2.22
N VAL A 86 3.05 -3.65 3.10
CA VAL A 86 2.99 -2.18 3.05
C VAL A 86 3.40 -1.67 4.41
N SER A 87 4.40 -0.80 4.46
CA SER A 87 4.87 -0.21 5.70
C SER A 87 4.97 1.30 5.54
N GLY A 88 5.16 2.01 6.63
CA GLY A 88 5.22 3.46 6.59
C GLY A 88 5.07 4.06 7.97
N ARG A 89 4.65 5.32 7.99
CA ARG A 89 4.47 6.04 9.24
C ARG A 89 3.22 6.90 9.26
N TYR A 90 2.57 6.89 10.41
CA TYR A 90 1.53 7.85 10.78
C TYR A 90 2.09 8.87 11.76
N LYS A 91 1.63 10.11 11.65
CA LYS A 91 1.83 11.18 12.63
C LYS A 91 0.47 11.55 13.23
N ASP A 92 0.46 11.95 14.49
CA ASP A 92 -0.76 12.40 15.20
C ASP A 92 -1.91 11.37 15.08
N HIS A 93 -1.57 10.08 15.23
CA HIS A 93 -2.41 8.88 15.10
C HIS A 93 -2.95 8.55 13.70
N ASP A 94 -3.28 9.55 12.89
CA ASP A 94 -4.11 9.34 11.69
C ASP A 94 -3.57 9.97 10.39
N ARG A 95 -2.41 10.66 10.42
CA ARG A 95 -1.84 11.33 9.24
C ARG A 95 -0.71 10.53 8.63
N LEU A 96 -0.95 9.88 7.48
CA LEU A 96 0.07 9.17 6.72
C LEU A 96 1.14 10.14 6.20
N THR A 97 2.36 10.02 6.72
CA THR A 97 3.49 10.89 6.35
C THR A 97 4.47 10.20 5.43
N SER A 98 4.59 8.87 5.52
CA SER A 98 5.40 8.10 4.59
C SER A 98 4.86 6.70 4.32
N ILE A 99 5.18 6.17 3.15
CA ILE A 99 4.77 4.83 2.74
C ILE A 99 5.86 4.13 1.91
N VAL A 100 5.99 2.83 2.14
CA VAL A 100 6.85 1.90 1.44
C VAL A 100 5.99 0.75 0.92
N PHE A 101 6.18 0.40 -0.34
CA PHE A 101 5.57 -0.78 -0.95
C PHE A 101 6.63 -1.86 -1.09
N GLY A 102 6.46 -2.95 -0.36
CA GLY A 102 7.34 -4.11 -0.40
C GLY A 102 6.80 -5.19 -1.32
N THR A 103 7.65 -5.68 -2.22
CA THR A 103 7.33 -6.82 -3.10
C THR A 103 8.17 -8.04 -2.73
N ASN A 104 7.95 -9.15 -3.42
CA ASN A 104 8.82 -10.32 -3.36
C ASN A 104 10.22 -10.08 -3.98
N LYS A 105 10.41 -8.98 -4.71
CA LYS A 105 11.69 -8.68 -5.39
C LYS A 105 12.45 -7.50 -4.78
N ARG A 106 11.73 -6.44 -4.41
CA ARG A 106 12.34 -5.16 -4.02
C ARG A 106 11.38 -4.35 -3.14
N LYS A 107 11.87 -3.20 -2.70
CA LYS A 107 11.09 -2.18 -1.99
C LYS A 107 11.00 -0.93 -2.85
N TYR A 108 9.88 -0.23 -2.79
CA TYR A 108 9.66 1.08 -3.40
C TYR A 108 9.37 2.11 -2.31
N GLY A 109 10.02 3.26 -2.39
CA GLY A 109 9.97 4.30 -1.36
C GLY A 109 11.15 4.24 -0.37
N PRO A 110 11.04 4.89 0.80
CA PRO A 110 9.84 5.58 1.27
C PRO A 110 9.47 6.77 0.40
N PHE A 111 8.16 6.93 0.17
CA PHE A 111 7.58 8.14 -0.38
C PHE A 111 7.09 9.01 0.78
N GLY A 112 7.39 10.30 0.74
CA GLY A 112 7.28 11.21 1.89
C GLY A 112 8.46 11.06 2.87
N THR A 113 8.56 11.97 3.84
CA THR A 113 9.59 11.93 4.89
C THR A 113 8.93 11.84 6.26
N SER A 114 9.61 11.18 7.21
CA SER A 114 9.27 11.28 8.63
C SER A 114 10.44 11.87 9.39
N THR A 115 10.18 12.94 10.14
CA THR A 115 11.10 13.45 11.17
C THR A 115 10.85 12.81 12.53
N SER A 116 9.73 12.08 12.70
CA SER A 116 9.36 11.41 13.96
C SER A 116 9.83 9.96 13.98
N THR A 117 10.19 9.46 15.17
CA THR A 117 10.47 8.05 15.48
C THR A 117 9.24 7.30 16.00
N GLU A 118 8.06 7.91 16.04
CA GLU A 118 6.81 7.27 16.49
C GLU A 118 5.86 6.97 15.33
N GLY A 119 4.93 6.01 15.51
CA GLY A 119 3.86 5.75 14.54
C GLY A 119 4.22 4.87 13.35
N GLU A 120 5.26 4.03 13.44
CA GLU A 120 5.56 3.04 12.40
C GLU A 120 4.46 1.99 12.28
N PHE A 121 4.19 1.58 11.05
CA PHE A 121 3.37 0.41 10.78
C PHE A 121 4.03 -0.50 9.76
N ASN A 122 3.71 -1.80 9.85
CA ASN A 122 4.13 -2.79 8.88
C ASN A 122 3.05 -3.85 8.67
N TYR A 123 2.31 -3.74 7.58
CA TYR A 123 1.27 -4.68 7.16
C TYR A 123 1.89 -5.79 6.33
N LYS A 124 2.53 -6.75 7.00
CA LYS A 124 3.08 -7.95 6.35
C LYS A 124 1.99 -8.92 5.95
N PHE A 125 2.02 -9.40 4.71
CA PHE A 125 1.11 -10.42 4.26
C PHE A 125 1.63 -11.77 4.74
N GLY A 126 0.77 -12.56 5.40
CA GLY A 126 1.15 -13.91 5.83
C GLY A 126 1.64 -14.76 4.65
N THR A 127 2.46 -15.78 4.94
CA THR A 127 3.01 -16.69 3.91
C THR A 127 1.91 -17.28 3.01
N ARG A 128 0.76 -17.60 3.61
CA ARG A 128 -0.44 -18.15 2.95
C ARG A 128 -1.50 -17.10 2.55
N SER A 129 -1.12 -15.82 2.49
CA SER A 129 -2.03 -14.72 2.13
C SER A 129 -1.51 -13.92 0.94
N SER A 130 -2.40 -13.48 0.06
CA SER A 130 -2.09 -12.61 -1.09
C SER A 130 -2.86 -11.30 -1.02
N PHE A 131 -2.35 -10.29 -1.74
CA PHE A 131 -2.98 -8.99 -1.87
C PHE A 131 -4.38 -9.10 -2.51
N ALA A 132 -5.33 -8.32 -2.01
CA ALA A 132 -6.72 -8.34 -2.45
C ALA A 132 -7.37 -6.95 -2.47
N GLY A 133 -6.56 -5.90 -2.62
CA GLY A 133 -7.05 -4.52 -2.74
C GLY A 133 -6.57 -3.59 -1.63
N PHE A 134 -6.75 -2.29 -1.87
CA PHE A 134 -6.47 -1.24 -0.90
C PHE A 134 -7.77 -0.66 -0.33
N TYR A 135 -7.65 -0.02 0.82
CA TYR A 135 -8.66 0.89 1.35
C TYR A 135 -7.98 2.04 2.07
N GLY A 136 -8.71 3.11 2.37
CA GLY A 136 -8.15 4.24 3.08
C GLY A 136 -9.13 5.37 3.32
N THR A 137 -8.57 6.49 3.77
CA THR A 137 -9.33 7.72 4.04
C THR A 137 -8.60 8.91 3.43
N VAL A 138 -9.36 9.75 2.72
CA VAL A 138 -8.92 11.08 2.30
C VAL A 138 -9.52 12.11 3.23
N TYR A 139 -8.69 12.96 3.86
CA TYR A 139 -9.15 14.06 4.70
C TYR A 139 -8.44 15.35 4.30
N CYS A 140 -9.19 16.45 4.16
CA CYS A 140 -8.70 17.73 3.65
C CYS A 140 -7.91 17.63 2.32
N GLY A 141 -8.28 16.66 1.46
CA GLY A 141 -7.64 16.43 0.17
C GLY A 141 -6.33 15.64 0.22
N LEU A 142 -5.87 15.19 1.40
CA LEU A 142 -4.66 14.36 1.57
C LEU A 142 -5.04 12.91 1.90
N VAL A 143 -4.15 11.97 1.59
CA VAL A 143 -4.30 10.57 2.00
C VAL A 143 -3.88 10.46 3.46
N TYR A 144 -4.85 10.31 4.36
CA TYR A 144 -4.62 10.24 5.80
C TYR A 144 -4.39 8.81 6.27
N ALA A 145 -5.21 7.87 5.80
CA ALA A 145 -5.13 6.47 6.19
C ALA A 145 -5.04 5.57 4.97
N ILE A 146 -4.28 4.48 5.10
CA ILE A 146 -4.24 3.40 4.12
C ILE A 146 -4.17 2.04 4.82
N GLY A 147 -4.90 1.10 4.27
CA GLY A 147 -4.87 -0.30 4.67
C GLY A 147 -5.00 -1.22 3.47
N VAL A 148 -4.80 -2.50 3.73
CA VAL A 148 -4.72 -3.54 2.72
C VAL A 148 -5.73 -4.65 3.02
N TYR A 149 -6.43 -5.09 2.00
CA TYR A 149 -7.16 -6.35 2.02
C TYR A 149 -6.23 -7.50 1.64
N VAL A 150 -6.25 -8.57 2.43
CA VAL A 150 -5.53 -9.82 2.12
C VAL A 150 -6.48 -11.01 2.09
N LYS A 151 -6.27 -11.92 1.14
CA LYS A 151 -7.06 -13.15 0.99
C LYS A 151 -6.18 -14.40 1.18
N PRO A 152 -6.72 -15.52 1.67
CA PRO A 152 -6.01 -16.79 1.65
C PRO A 152 -5.65 -17.18 0.22
N ILE A 153 -4.47 -17.77 0.05
CA ILE A 153 -4.07 -18.42 -1.19
C ILE A 153 -4.85 -19.73 -1.31
N GLN A 154 -5.52 -19.94 -2.45
CA GLN A 154 -6.46 -21.06 -2.62
C GLN A 154 -5.92 -22.15 -3.55
N SER A 155 -4.80 -21.94 -4.23
CA SER A 155 -4.21 -22.94 -5.14
C SER A 155 -2.69 -23.11 -4.96
N LEU A 156 -2.20 -24.30 -5.32
CA LEU A 156 -0.78 -24.60 -5.42
C LEU A 156 -0.07 -23.74 -6.47
N ALA A 157 -0.75 -23.39 -7.56
CA ALA A 157 -0.19 -22.51 -8.59
C ALA A 157 0.13 -21.10 -8.03
N GLU A 158 -0.78 -20.53 -7.25
CA GLU A 158 -0.55 -19.26 -6.54
C GLU A 158 0.54 -19.38 -5.46
N LEU A 159 0.66 -20.55 -4.82
CA LEU A 159 1.69 -20.79 -3.81
C LEU A 159 3.09 -20.92 -4.45
N ASN A 160 3.19 -21.60 -5.59
CA ASN A 160 4.46 -21.80 -6.32
C ASN A 160 5.01 -20.49 -6.91
N ASN A 161 4.15 -19.48 -7.09
CA ASN A 161 4.58 -18.14 -7.49
C ASN A 161 5.24 -17.37 -6.33
N LYS A 162 5.28 -17.91 -5.10
CA LYS A 162 6.01 -17.32 -3.96
C LYS A 162 7.37 -17.98 -3.71
N PRO A 163 8.42 -17.22 -3.31
CA PRO A 163 9.69 -17.81 -2.92
C PRO A 163 9.50 -18.81 -1.77
N ILE A 164 10.09 -19.99 -1.92
CA ILE A 164 10.09 -21.07 -0.92
C ILE A 164 11.10 -20.74 0.19
N GLU A 165 10.83 -19.70 0.97
CA GLU A 165 11.55 -19.48 2.22
C GLU A 165 10.62 -19.85 3.38
N SER A 166 10.60 -21.14 3.76
CA SER A 166 10.28 -21.64 5.13
C SER A 166 10.06 -23.17 5.23
N LEU A 167 10.27 -23.99 4.20
CA LEU A 167 10.13 -25.45 4.34
C LEU A 167 11.29 -26.14 5.11
N ALA A 168 12.25 -25.38 5.64
CA ALA A 168 13.42 -25.94 6.33
C ALA A 168 13.24 -26.24 7.83
N GLN A 169 12.04 -26.10 8.43
CA GLN A 169 11.83 -26.42 9.86
C GLN A 169 10.95 -27.65 10.14
N VAL A 170 10.69 -28.52 9.16
CA VAL A 170 10.02 -29.81 9.40
C VAL A 170 10.89 -31.00 8.97
N LYS A 171 12.15 -30.99 9.39
CA LYS A 171 13.01 -32.16 9.57
C LYS A 171 13.98 -31.71 10.68
N THR A 172 13.86 -32.15 11.93
CA THR A 172 14.31 -33.43 12.52
C THR A 172 13.89 -33.30 14.01
N GLU A 173 13.22 -34.24 14.68
CA GLU A 173 13.73 -35.43 15.41
C GLU A 173 12.45 -36.01 16.07
N LYS A 174 11.97 -37.21 15.73
CA LYS A 174 12.31 -38.53 16.31
C LYS A 174 12.69 -38.53 17.78
#